data_AF-A0A1V3KPZ1-F1
#
_entry.id   AF-A0A1V3KPZ1-F1
#
_cell.length_a   1.000
_cell.length_b   1.000
_cell.length_c   1.000
_cell.angle_alpha   90.00
_cell.angle_beta   90.00
_cell.angle_gamma   90.00
#
_symmetry.space_group_name_H-M   'P 1'
#
loop_
_entity.id
_entity.type
_entity.pdbx_description
1 polymer ?
#
loop_
_entity_poly.entity_id
_entity_poly.type
_entity_poly.pdbx_seq_one_letter_code
_entity_poly.pdbx_strand_id
1 'polypeptide(L)'
;MTMKNTKIEMRITDTPDCRVNLDINMGAPFGLSSVGQFDNERLVFFVETIFPEWEKHQWSLHQLDNYLAQYGIEVWSHDEEIKFGTVLPEGYFSFWLRFTQQYPGDVLVQCQRLSQQKVN
;
A
#
# COMPACT_ATOMS: atom_id res chain seq x y z
N MET A 1 14.93 -26.73 -13.27
CA MET A 1 13.66 -26.19 -12.74
C MET A 1 14.01 -25.21 -11.64
N THR A 2 13.97 -23.91 -11.93
CA THR A 2 14.19 -22.87 -10.93
C THR A 2 12.90 -22.76 -10.12
N MET A 3 12.93 -23.06 -8.82
CA MET A 3 11.78 -22.81 -7.97
C MET A 3 11.53 -21.30 -7.99
N LYS A 4 10.44 -20.85 -8.62
CA LYS A 4 9.93 -19.51 -8.38
C LYS A 4 9.58 -19.46 -6.90
N ASN A 5 10.34 -18.70 -6.11
CA ASN A 5 9.89 -18.28 -4.79
C ASN A 5 8.67 -17.38 -5.01
N THR A 6 7.48 -17.97 -5.09
CA THR A 6 6.23 -17.21 -5.09
C THR A 6 6.12 -16.59 -3.72
N LYS A 7 6.40 -15.30 -3.59
CA LYS A 7 6.12 -14.58 -2.36
C LYS A 7 4.61 -14.48 -2.27
N ILE A 8 4.08 -14.92 -1.14
CA ILE A 8 2.65 -14.91 -0.87
C ILE A 8 2.32 -13.50 -0.37
N GLU A 9 1.31 -12.86 -0.97
CA GLU A 9 0.77 -11.61 -0.42
C GLU A 9 0.13 -11.90 0.95
N MET A 10 0.51 -11.11 1.96
CA MET A 10 0.06 -11.27 3.34
C MET A 10 -0.61 -10.00 3.82
N ARG A 11 -1.46 -10.13 4.85
CA ARG A 11 -1.98 -8.96 5.55
C ARG A 11 -0.79 -8.20 6.13
N ILE A 12 -0.81 -6.87 6.06
CA ILE A 12 0.37 -6.09 6.46
C ILE A 12 0.73 -6.33 7.92
N THR A 13 -0.27 -6.59 8.77
CA THR A 13 -0.13 -6.90 10.20
C THR A 13 0.60 -8.22 10.48
N ASP A 14 0.68 -9.12 9.49
CA ASP A 14 1.44 -10.37 9.57
C ASP A 14 2.90 -10.18 9.11
N THR A 15 3.30 -8.95 8.78
CA THR A 15 4.65 -8.57 8.36
C THR A 15 5.27 -7.58 9.36
N PRO A 16 6.59 -7.34 9.31
CA PRO A 16 7.21 -6.31 10.15
C PRO A 16 6.69 -4.92 9.78
N ASP A 17 6.22 -4.18 10.78
CA ASP A 17 5.62 -2.87 10.58
C ASP A 17 6.60 -1.90 9.90
N CYS A 18 6.06 -1.04 9.05
CA CYS A 18 6.85 -0.10 8.28
C CYS A 18 6.15 1.25 8.15
N ARG A 19 6.97 2.27 7.95
CA ARG A 19 6.52 3.63 7.63
C ARG A 19 6.79 3.89 6.17
N VAL A 20 5.81 4.51 5.51
CA VAL A 20 5.91 4.91 4.12
C VAL A 20 5.74 6.42 4.00
N ASN A 21 6.05 6.95 2.84
CA ASN A 21 5.78 8.31 2.46
C ASN A 21 4.83 8.30 1.26
N LEU A 22 3.66 8.93 1.43
CA LEU A 22 2.66 9.11 0.37
C LEU A 22 2.71 10.53 -0.22
N ASP A 23 3.60 11.41 0.25
CA ASP A 23 3.67 12.80 -0.18
C ASP A 23 4.37 12.93 -1.55
N ILE A 24 3.59 13.35 -2.54
CA ILE A 24 4.00 13.63 -3.92
C ILE A 24 4.99 14.81 -3.96
N ASN A 25 4.87 15.76 -3.03
CA ASN A 25 5.68 16.99 -2.99
C ASN A 25 7.09 16.76 -2.46
N MET A 26 7.35 15.63 -1.78
CA MET A 26 8.69 15.28 -1.30
C MET A 26 9.56 14.59 -2.36
N GLY A 27 9.09 14.49 -3.61
CA GLY A 27 9.83 13.86 -4.70
C GLY A 27 9.89 12.32 -4.63
N ALA A 28 9.11 11.71 -3.73
CA ALA A 28 8.95 10.27 -3.66
C ALA A 28 8.04 9.77 -4.81
N PRO A 29 8.31 8.59 -5.39
CA PRO A 29 7.40 7.99 -6.36
C PRO A 29 6.08 7.65 -5.67
N PHE A 30 5.04 8.43 -5.91
CA PHE A 30 3.68 8.13 -5.48
C PHE A 30 2.79 7.78 -6.68
N GLY A 31 2.09 6.66 -6.58
CA GLY A 31 1.17 6.18 -7.60
C GLY A 31 -0.02 5.48 -6.98
N LEU A 32 -1.20 5.68 -7.58
CA LEU A 32 -2.43 4.98 -7.22
C LEU A 32 -3.01 4.34 -8.48
N SER A 33 -3.41 3.09 -8.38
CA SER A 33 -4.13 2.41 -9.46
C SER A 33 -5.24 1.56 -8.90
N SER A 34 -6.43 1.66 -9.49
CA SER A 34 -7.55 0.77 -9.21
C SER A 34 -8.14 0.30 -10.53
N VAL A 35 -8.82 -0.85 -10.53
CA VAL A 35 -9.43 -1.43 -11.72
C VAL A 35 -10.79 -2.03 -11.41
N GLY A 36 -11.70 -2.00 -12.38
CA GLY A 36 -13.03 -2.60 -12.29
C GLY A 36 -14.14 -1.58 -12.04
N GLN A 37 -15.35 -2.08 -11.75
CA GLN A 37 -16.58 -1.28 -11.75
C GLN A 37 -16.58 -0.09 -10.77
N PHE A 38 -15.83 -0.17 -9.68
CA PHE A 38 -15.76 0.86 -8.63
C PHE A 38 -14.37 1.49 -8.51
N ASP A 39 -13.60 1.51 -9.60
CA ASP A 39 -12.26 2.10 -9.61
C ASP A 39 -12.27 3.58 -9.19
N ASN A 40 -13.16 4.38 -9.78
CA ASN A 40 -13.27 5.80 -9.49
C ASN A 40 -13.69 6.04 -8.03
N GLU A 41 -14.69 5.32 -7.52
CA GLU A 41 -15.16 5.48 -6.13
C GLU A 41 -14.07 5.17 -5.10
N ARG A 42 -13.25 4.14 -5.34
CA ARG A 42 -12.13 3.81 -4.45
C ARG A 42 -11.03 4.86 -4.51
N LEU A 43 -10.72 5.37 -5.70
CA LEU A 43 -9.73 6.45 -5.86
C LEU A 43 -10.21 7.75 -5.21
N VAL A 44 -11.49 8.09 -5.36
CA VAL A 44 -12.12 9.24 -4.68
C VAL A 44 -12.08 9.03 -3.17
N PHE A 45 -12.48 7.85 -2.66
CA PHE A 45 -12.41 7.54 -1.23
C PHE A 45 -10.97 7.70 -0.69
N PHE A 46 -9.97 7.23 -1.44
CA PHE A 46 -8.57 7.41 -1.06
C PHE A 46 -8.24 8.90 -0.90
N VAL A 47 -8.53 9.71 -1.92
CA VAL A 47 -8.17 11.13 -1.94
C VAL A 47 -8.93 11.94 -0.89
N GLU A 48 -10.21 11.65 -0.68
CA GLU A 48 -11.07 12.45 0.21
C GLU A 48 -11.04 11.99 1.67
N THR A 49 -10.73 10.71 1.93
CA THR A 49 -10.80 10.14 3.28
C THR A 49 -9.43 9.70 3.78
N ILE A 50 -8.71 8.90 3.00
CA ILE A 50 -7.46 8.28 3.47
C ILE A 50 -6.32 9.29 3.48
N PHE A 51 -6.12 10.02 2.37
CA PHE A 51 -4.98 10.91 2.20
C PHE A 51 -4.93 12.06 3.23
N PRO A 52 -6.03 12.77 3.54
CA PRO A 52 -5.98 13.86 4.51
C PRO A 52 -5.67 13.38 5.94
N GLU A 53 -6.25 12.24 6.35
CA GLU A 53 -5.96 11.66 7.67
C GLU A 53 -4.54 11.10 7.73
N TRP A 54 -4.04 10.53 6.64
CA TRP A 54 -2.64 10.13 6.53
C TRP A 54 -1.69 11.33 6.68
N GLU A 55 -1.94 12.43 5.96
CA GLU A 55 -1.10 13.64 6.03
C GLU A 55 -0.99 14.17 7.46
N LYS A 56 -2.12 14.18 8.16
CA LYS A 56 -2.24 14.65 9.55
C LYS A 56 -1.53 13.75 10.56
N HIS A 57 -1.58 12.43 10.37
CA HIS A 57 -1.14 11.47 11.39
C HIS A 57 0.18 10.77 11.10
N GLN A 58 0.58 10.62 9.83
CA GLN A 58 1.82 9.97 9.39
C GLN A 58 2.01 8.59 10.03
N TRP A 59 0.96 7.78 9.96
CA TRP A 59 0.87 6.46 10.57
C TRP A 59 1.91 5.47 10.03
N SER A 60 2.22 4.42 10.81
CA SER A 60 2.78 3.20 10.21
C SER A 60 1.70 2.44 9.43
N LEU A 61 2.08 1.47 8.58
CA LEU A 61 1.08 0.70 7.84
C LEU A 61 0.16 -0.13 8.74
N HIS A 62 0.64 -0.59 9.90
CA HIS A 62 -0.24 -1.27 10.87
C HIS A 62 -1.26 -0.30 11.49
N GLN A 63 -0.84 0.94 11.77
CA GLN A 63 -1.74 1.98 12.28
C GLN A 63 -2.78 2.38 11.22
N LEU A 64 -2.36 2.48 9.95
CA LEU A 64 -3.26 2.71 8.84
C LEU A 64 -4.27 1.56 8.69
N ASP A 65 -3.83 0.31 8.76
CA ASP A 65 -4.71 -0.85 8.70
C ASP A 65 -5.80 -0.82 9.78
N ASN A 66 -5.41 -0.52 11.02
CA ASN A 66 -6.35 -0.37 12.13
C ASN A 66 -7.37 0.76 11.90
N TYR A 67 -6.91 1.90 11.36
CA TYR A 67 -7.81 3.01 11.00
C TYR A 67 -8.79 2.60 9.89
N LEU A 68 -8.31 1.89 8.88
CA LEU A 68 -9.09 1.50 7.71
C LEU A 68 -10.08 0.36 7.96
N ALA A 69 -9.86 -0.46 9.00
CA ALA A 69 -10.75 -1.54 9.39
C ALA A 69 -12.20 -1.08 9.63
N GLN A 70 -12.41 0.15 10.12
CA GLN A 70 -13.75 0.71 10.34
C GLN A 70 -14.55 0.91 9.05
N TYR A 71 -13.88 0.98 7.90
CA TYR A 71 -14.48 1.11 6.57
C TYR A 71 -14.53 -0.22 5.82
N GLY A 72 -14.15 -1.33 6.46
CA GLY A 72 -14.03 -2.63 5.79
C GLY A 72 -12.90 -2.67 4.76
N ILE A 73 -11.80 -1.94 5.02
CA ILE A 73 -10.64 -1.88 4.14
C ILE A 73 -9.45 -2.53 4.83
N GLU A 74 -8.69 -3.29 4.05
CA GLU A 74 -7.58 -4.09 4.50
C GLU A 74 -6.28 -3.72 3.80
N VAL A 75 -5.17 -3.65 4.52
CA VAL A 75 -3.85 -3.34 3.94
C VAL A 75 -3.07 -4.64 3.74
N TRP A 76 -2.66 -4.93 2.51
CA TRP A 76 -1.95 -6.16 2.15
C TRP A 76 -0.61 -5.84 1.47
N SER A 77 0.41 -6.66 1.71
CA SER A 77 1.68 -6.54 0.99
C SER A 77 1.47 -6.81 -0.50
N HIS A 78 2.10 -6.03 -1.38
CA HIS A 78 2.17 -6.39 -2.79
C HIS A 78 3.43 -7.22 -3.08
N ASP A 79 3.29 -8.34 -3.79
CA ASP A 79 4.43 -9.09 -4.30
C ASP A 79 4.94 -8.48 -5.61
N GLU A 80 6.04 -7.74 -5.54
CA GLU A 80 6.70 -7.27 -6.76
C GLU A 80 7.69 -8.30 -7.30
N GLU A 81 7.31 -9.01 -8.37
CA GLU A 81 8.29 -9.41 -9.38
C GLU A 81 8.71 -8.14 -10.14
N ILE A 82 9.71 -7.42 -9.61
CA ILE A 82 10.33 -6.30 -10.32
C ILE A 82 10.97 -6.87 -11.59
N LYS A 83 10.41 -6.53 -12.75
CA LYS A 83 10.95 -6.99 -14.04
C LYS A 83 12.39 -6.48 -14.21
N PHE A 84 13.28 -7.39 -14.59
CA PHE A 84 14.67 -7.09 -14.94
C PHE A 84 14.73 -5.98 -16.01
N GLY A 85 15.37 -4.85 -15.70
CA GLY A 85 15.63 -3.76 -16.66
C GLY A 85 15.26 -2.36 -16.17
N THR A 86 14.49 -2.23 -15.10
CA THR A 86 14.15 -0.94 -14.46
C THR A 86 14.80 -0.85 -13.09
N VAL A 87 15.67 0.14 -12.89
CA VAL A 87 16.19 0.50 -11.56
C VAL A 87 15.08 1.28 -10.86
N LEU A 88 14.44 0.65 -9.86
CA LEU A 88 13.48 1.35 -9.02
C LEU A 88 14.20 2.32 -8.07
N PRO A 89 13.56 3.44 -7.69
CA PRO A 89 14.11 4.35 -6.69
C PRO A 89 14.42 3.62 -5.37
N GLU A 90 15.41 4.13 -4.63
CA GLU A 90 15.71 3.62 -3.30
C GLU A 90 14.48 3.73 -2.39
N GLY A 91 14.17 2.62 -1.72
CA GLY A 91 13.02 2.55 -0.82
C GLY A 91 11.68 2.46 -1.55
N TYR A 92 11.64 2.27 -2.88
CA TYR A 92 10.40 1.98 -3.58
C TYR A 92 9.65 0.82 -2.87
N PHE A 93 8.35 1.02 -2.67
CA PHE A 93 7.48 0.07 -1.97
C PHE A 93 6.07 0.17 -2.53
N SER A 94 5.33 -0.93 -2.45
CA SER A 94 3.94 -0.98 -2.87
C SER A 94 3.12 -1.92 -1.99
N PHE A 95 1.83 -1.59 -1.86
CA PHE A 95 0.88 -2.35 -1.06
C PHE A 95 -0.53 -2.20 -1.63
N TRP A 96 -1.41 -3.12 -1.28
CA TRP A 96 -2.81 -3.08 -1.66
C TRP A 96 -3.67 -2.51 -0.53
N LEU A 97 -4.64 -1.70 -0.91
CA LEU A 97 -5.83 -1.44 -0.11
C LEU A 97 -6.98 -2.28 -0.68
N ARG A 98 -7.43 -3.28 0.08
CA ARG A 98 -8.49 -4.19 -0.30
C ARG A 98 -9.80 -3.80 0.37
N PHE A 99 -10.73 -3.31 -0.43
CA PHE A 99 -12.08 -2.95 -0.01
C PHE A 99 -12.95 -4.22 0.02
N THR A 100 -13.44 -4.59 1.20
CA THR A 100 -14.20 -5.85 1.40
C THR A 100 -15.71 -5.63 1.53
N GLN A 101 -16.15 -4.39 1.75
CA GLN A 101 -17.56 -4.05 1.99
C GLN A 101 -18.10 -3.07 0.93
N GLN A 102 -17.84 -1.77 1.11
CA GLN A 102 -18.26 -0.74 0.16
C GLN A 102 -17.22 -0.61 -0.96
N TYR A 103 -17.67 -0.59 -2.21
CA TYR A 103 -16.83 -0.55 -3.42
C TYR A 103 -15.81 -1.70 -3.52
N PRO A 104 -16.24 -2.98 -3.55
CA PRO A 104 -15.33 -4.12 -3.44
C PRO A 104 -14.19 -4.16 -4.48
N GLY A 105 -13.01 -4.57 -4.00
CA GLY A 105 -11.79 -4.85 -4.77
C GLY A 105 -10.61 -3.97 -4.33
N ASP A 106 -9.58 -3.83 -5.17
CA ASP A 106 -8.27 -3.36 -4.70
C ASP A 106 -7.84 -1.98 -5.29
N VAL A 107 -7.02 -1.27 -4.51
CA VAL A 107 -6.21 -0.13 -4.95
C VAL A 107 -4.74 -0.46 -4.71
N LEU A 108 -3.91 -0.44 -5.76
CA LEU A 108 -2.46 -0.47 -5.64
C LEU A 108 -1.99 0.91 -5.20
N VAL A 109 -1.21 0.95 -4.13
CA VAL A 109 -0.51 2.14 -3.67
C VAL A 109 0.97 1.91 -3.88
N GLN A 110 1.62 2.78 -4.66
CA GLN A 110 3.06 2.82 -4.88
C GLN A 110 3.60 4.03 -4.14
N CYS A 111 4.66 3.84 -3.37
CA CYS A 111 5.19 4.84 -2.46
C CYS A 111 6.68 4.60 -2.14
N GLN A 112 7.22 5.40 -1.23
CA GLN A 112 8.56 5.19 -0.66
C GLN A 112 8.47 4.69 0.78
N ARG A 113 9.12 3.58 1.09
CA ARG A 113 9.35 3.11 2.46
C ARG A 113 10.45 3.92 3.13
N LEU A 114 10.13 4.51 4.27
CA LEU A 114 11.04 5.30 5.09
C LEU A 114 11.79 4.45 6.10
N SER A 115 11.11 3.47 6.71
CA SER A 115 11.69 2.57 7.69
C SER A 115 10.88 1.29 7.81
N GLN A 116 11.52 0.24 8.33
CA GLN A 116 10.88 -1.04 8.67
C GLN A 116 11.46 -1.55 9.99
N GLN A 117 10.60 -2.11 10.85
CA GLN A 117 11.06 -2.78 12.06
C GLN A 117 11.91 -4.01 11.67
N LYS A 118 13.04 -4.21 12.35
CA LYS A 118 13.84 -5.43 12.18
C LYS A 118 13.19 -6.57 12.96
N VAL A 119 13.09 -7.74 12.33
CA VAL A 119 12.84 -8.99 13.05
C VAL A 119 14.18 -9.41 13.64
N ASN A 120 14.27 -9.48 14.97
CA ASN A 120 15.43 -10.01 15.68
C ASN A 120 15.39 -11.53 15.74
#